data_AF-A0A875S266-F1
#
_entry.id   AF-A0A875S266-F1
#
_cell.length_a   1.000
_cell.length_b   1.000
_cell.length_c   1.000
_cell.angle_alpha   90.00
_cell.angle_beta   90.00
_cell.angle_gamma   90.00
#
_symmetry.space_group_name_H-M   'P 1'
#
loop_
_entity.id
_entity.type
_entity.pdbx_description
1 polymer ?
#
loop_
_entity_poly.entity_id
_entity_poly.type
_entity_poly.pdbx_seq_one_letter_code
_entity_poly.pdbx_strand_id
1 'polypeptide(L)'
;MAPLIVRFEDKYDPKMVENSRSEKKILRSGKPISLAQLKRKGQLAEKQKLKQAKTEEDKQDMKNDLELQRLLDESHILAGDHGFSGADVGFSGADVGFQDEVMGNSRVRTLDSRMQKLAEANQAHKHKLENMPMNYRKGMVKAQLKRISKYEEEAHEAGIILAKSRKGEFRRIGDDGTTSFTERIGSGMKKQSRMRDRGLRVNTVGKATSHGVLLSKHDLHKITGGDKKKRKGRK
;
A
#
# COMPACT_ATOMS: atom_id res chain seq x y z
N MET A 1 73.52 -6.20 46.93
CA MET A 1 72.08 -6.13 46.58
C MET A 1 71.86 -4.84 45.81
N ALA A 2 71.32 -4.91 44.59
CA ALA A 2 70.98 -3.73 43.79
C ALA A 2 69.48 -3.39 43.97
N PRO A 3 69.07 -2.12 43.89
CA PRO A 3 67.68 -1.72 44.13
C PRO A 3 66.76 -2.11 42.98
N LEU A 4 65.55 -2.55 43.33
CA LEU A 4 64.47 -2.87 42.40
C LEU A 4 63.84 -1.58 41.89
N ILE A 5 63.88 -1.34 40.58
CA ILE A 5 63.22 -0.19 39.96
C ILE A 5 61.93 -0.67 39.29
N VAL A 6 60.78 -0.22 39.81
CA VAL A 6 59.47 -0.42 39.18
C VAL A 6 59.12 0.84 38.39
N ARG A 7 58.97 0.70 37.07
CA ARG A 7 58.47 1.77 36.19
C ARG A 7 57.00 1.51 35.90
N PHE A 8 56.15 2.50 36.15
CA PHE A 8 54.75 2.46 35.76
C PHE A 8 54.62 2.93 34.32
N GLU A 9 53.98 2.12 33.47
CA GLU A 9 53.56 2.55 32.13
C GLU A 9 52.18 3.21 32.27
N ASP A 10 52.13 4.53 32.08
CA ASP A 10 50.89 5.32 32.12
C ASP A 10 50.04 5.06 30.87
N LYS A 11 49.40 3.89 30.82
CA LYS A 11 48.42 3.54 29.76
C LYS A 11 47.07 4.24 29.93
N TYR A 12 46.88 4.90 31.07
CA TYR A 12 45.67 5.63 31.43
C TYR A 12 46.00 7.12 31.61
N ASP A 13 46.44 7.75 30.53
CA ASP A 13 46.62 9.20 30.50
C ASP A 13 45.22 9.85 30.57
N PRO A 14 44.85 10.56 31.67
CA PRO A 14 43.46 10.99 31.92
C PRO A 14 42.96 12.08 30.94
N LYS A 15 43.78 12.48 29.97
CA LYS A 15 43.47 13.53 28.98
C LYS A 15 42.52 13.08 27.87
N MET A 16 42.19 11.79 27.76
CA MET A 16 41.45 11.25 26.61
C MET A 16 40.00 10.80 26.90
N VAL A 17 39.52 10.85 28.14
CA VAL A 17 38.10 10.55 28.42
C VAL A 17 37.29 11.84 28.31
N GLU A 18 37.01 12.24 27.07
CA GLU A 18 36.04 13.29 26.76
C GLU A 18 34.64 12.82 27.17
N ASN A 19 34.20 13.20 28.38
CA ASN A 19 32.84 12.88 28.84
C ASN A 19 31.81 13.34 27.80
N SER A 20 30.83 12.48 27.51
CA SER A 20 29.79 12.78 26.54
C SER A 20 29.05 14.06 26.92
N ARG A 21 28.51 14.79 25.94
CA ARG A 21 27.77 16.05 26.19
C ARG A 21 26.62 15.86 27.20
N SER A 22 26.07 14.65 27.25
CA SER A 22 25.10 14.17 28.24
C SER A 22 25.70 14.04 29.65
N GLU A 23 26.84 13.38 29.79
CA GLU A 23 27.52 13.21 31.09
C GLU A 23 27.95 14.55 31.68
N LYS A 24 28.49 15.46 30.85
CA LYS A 24 28.85 16.82 31.28
C LYS A 24 27.64 17.59 31.83
N LYS A 25 26.44 17.42 31.23
CA LYS A 25 25.20 18.03 31.73
C LYS A 25 24.73 17.40 33.04
N ILE A 26 24.88 16.09 33.20
CA ILE A 26 24.50 15.37 34.42
C ILE A 26 25.38 15.80 35.58
N LEU A 27 26.69 15.81 35.40
CA LEU A 27 27.67 16.23 36.40
C LEU A 27 27.45 17.69 36.85
N ARG A 28 27.06 18.57 35.92
CA ARG A 28 26.76 19.98 36.22
C ARG A 28 25.38 20.21 36.84
N SER A 29 24.47 19.23 36.80
CA SER A 29 23.08 19.43 37.23
C SER A 29 22.91 19.50 38.75
N GLY A 30 23.96 19.19 39.54
CA GLY A 30 23.96 19.25 41.02
C GLY A 30 22.95 18.32 41.71
N LYS A 31 22.23 17.49 40.93
CA LYS A 31 21.18 16.60 41.41
C LYS A 31 21.72 15.16 41.40
N PRO A 32 21.64 14.40 42.50
CA PRO A 32 22.01 13.00 42.48
C PRO A 32 20.99 12.24 41.61
N ILE A 33 21.42 11.81 40.43
CA ILE A 33 20.56 10.99 39.58
C ILE A 33 20.50 9.59 40.17
N SER A 34 19.31 9.15 40.58
CA SER A 34 19.10 7.78 41.00
C SER A 34 19.28 6.83 39.80
N LEU A 35 20.00 5.72 39.98
CA LEU A 35 20.12 4.65 38.98
C LEU A 35 18.74 4.20 38.45
N ALA A 36 17.70 4.27 39.28
CA ALA A 36 16.33 3.97 38.89
C ALA A 36 15.74 4.97 37.88
N GLN A 37 16.10 6.26 37.96
CA GLN A 37 15.65 7.29 37.03
C GLN A 37 16.31 7.15 35.66
N LEU A 38 17.58 6.78 35.60
CA LEU A 38 18.29 6.48 34.35
C LEU A 38 17.67 5.27 33.63
N LYS A 39 17.41 4.18 34.36
CA LYS A 39 16.73 3.00 33.82
C LYS A 39 15.32 3.32 33.31
N ARG A 40 14.54 4.12 34.06
CA ARG A 40 13.21 4.57 33.61
C ARG A 40 13.27 5.43 32.35
N LYS A 41 14.27 6.31 32.23
CA LYS A 41 14.43 7.17 31.04
C LYS A 41 14.84 6.37 29.80
N GLY A 42 15.71 5.36 29.96
CA GLY A 42 16.05 4.40 28.90
C GLY A 42 14.83 3.60 28.44
N GLN A 43 14.08 3.03 29.38
CA GLN A 43 12.85 2.29 29.08
C GLN A 43 11.76 3.15 28.42
N LEU A 44 11.64 4.43 28.80
CA LEU A 44 10.72 5.36 28.16
C LEU A 44 11.13 5.68 26.72
N ALA A 45 12.43 5.84 26.45
CA ALA A 45 12.95 6.06 25.12
C ALA A 45 12.74 4.82 24.22
N GLU A 46 12.97 3.60 24.73
CA GLU A 46 12.65 2.36 24.00
C GLU A 46 11.16 2.22 23.73
N LYS A 47 10.30 2.51 24.71
CA LYS A 47 8.84 2.50 24.53
C LYS A 47 8.37 3.55 23.52
N GLN A 48 9.05 4.70 23.42
CA GLN A 48 8.75 5.72 22.42
C GLN A 48 9.16 5.26 21.02
N LYS A 49 10.33 4.64 20.85
CA LYS A 49 10.75 4.02 19.57
C LYS A 49 9.79 2.91 19.12
N LEU A 50 9.33 2.06 20.05
CA LEU A 50 8.35 1.00 19.77
C LEU A 50 6.94 1.52 19.45
N LYS A 51 6.59 2.73 19.91
CA LYS A 51 5.31 3.39 19.57
C LYS A 51 5.39 4.16 18.26
N GLN A 52 6.58 4.67 17.91
CA GLN A 52 6.81 5.33 16.63
C GLN A 52 6.51 4.39 15.47
N ALA A 53 6.83 3.08 15.62
CA ALA A 53 6.54 1.93 14.72
C ALA A 53 5.12 1.84 14.09
N LYS A 54 4.15 2.65 14.54
CA LYS A 54 2.75 2.66 14.08
C LYS A 54 2.20 4.07 13.81
N THR A 55 3.08 5.07 13.70
CA THR A 55 2.70 6.48 13.57
C THR A 55 2.51 6.84 12.09
N GLU A 56 1.84 7.97 11.81
CA GLU A 56 1.72 8.49 10.44
C GLU A 56 3.09 8.80 9.81
N GLU A 57 4.11 9.08 10.62
CA GLU A 57 5.51 9.26 10.19
C GLU A 57 6.04 8.00 9.51
N ASP A 58 5.90 6.83 10.14
CA ASP A 58 6.31 5.56 9.52
C ASP A 58 5.56 5.24 8.24
N LYS A 59 4.26 5.57 8.16
CA LYS A 59 3.51 5.41 6.91
C LYS A 59 4.06 6.32 5.81
N GLN A 60 4.62 7.47 6.16
CA GLN A 60 5.28 8.38 5.22
C GLN A 60 6.67 7.84 4.85
N ASP A 61 7.42 7.32 5.81
CA ASP A 61 8.74 6.72 5.57
C ASP A 61 8.62 5.49 4.66
N MET A 62 7.66 4.60 4.91
CA MET A 62 7.31 3.47 4.02
C MET A 62 6.83 3.93 2.63
N LYS A 63 6.20 5.10 2.54
CA LYS A 63 5.79 5.70 1.25
C LYS A 63 6.97 6.31 0.49
N ASN A 64 8.02 6.72 1.21
CA ASN A 64 9.20 7.35 0.64
C ASN A 64 10.30 6.31 0.34
N ASP A 65 10.26 5.15 1.00
CA ASP A 65 11.15 4.03 0.74
C ASP A 65 10.75 3.29 -0.55
N LEU A 66 11.45 3.65 -1.62
CA LEU A 66 11.24 3.10 -2.96
C LEU A 66 11.76 1.66 -3.09
N GLU A 67 12.79 1.28 -2.33
CA GLU A 67 13.32 -0.09 -2.37
C GLU A 67 12.35 -1.06 -1.72
N LEU A 68 11.81 -0.67 -0.55
CA LEU A 68 10.83 -1.47 0.17
C LEU A 68 9.51 -1.59 -0.60
N GLN A 69 9.07 -0.55 -1.29
CA GLN A 69 7.89 -0.63 -2.16
C GLN A 69 8.10 -1.59 -3.33
N ARG A 70 9.26 -1.53 -3.99
CA ARG A 70 9.60 -2.46 -5.07
C ARG A 70 9.60 -3.89 -4.56
N LEU A 71 10.22 -4.13 -3.40
CA LEU A 71 10.26 -5.44 -2.77
C LEU A 71 8.86 -5.99 -2.47
N LEU A 72 7.98 -5.17 -1.87
CA LEU A 72 6.62 -5.60 -1.55
C LEU A 72 5.79 -5.89 -2.81
N ASP A 73 5.87 -5.02 -3.82
CA ASP A 73 5.11 -5.17 -5.08
C ASP A 73 5.61 -6.35 -5.91
N GLU A 74 6.92 -6.61 -5.91
CA GLU A 74 7.59 -7.62 -6.74
C GLU A 74 7.79 -8.96 -6.02
N SER A 75 7.51 -9.03 -4.72
CA SER A 75 7.64 -10.24 -3.87
C SER A 75 7.00 -11.49 -4.50
N HIS A 76 5.85 -11.34 -5.18
CA HIS A 76 5.18 -12.45 -5.86
C HIS A 76 5.94 -12.96 -7.10
N ILE A 77 6.66 -12.08 -7.80
CA ILE A 77 7.49 -12.45 -8.95
C ILE A 77 8.74 -13.18 -8.46
N LEU A 78 9.36 -12.67 -7.39
CA LEU A 78 10.58 -13.25 -6.80
C LEU A 78 10.33 -14.61 -6.13
N ALA A 79 9.19 -14.76 -5.44
CA ALA A 79 8.81 -16.01 -4.80
C ALA A 79 8.51 -17.15 -5.79
N GLY A 80 8.20 -16.84 -7.05
CA GLY A 80 7.94 -17.85 -8.08
C GLY A 80 9.21 -18.40 -8.74
N ASP A 81 10.28 -17.59 -8.80
CA ASP A 81 11.54 -17.95 -9.48
C ASP A 81 12.53 -18.64 -8.54
N HIS A 82 12.55 -18.18 -7.29
CA HIS A 82 13.34 -18.78 -6.24
C HIS A 82 12.38 -19.59 -5.37
N GLY A 83 12.53 -20.91 -5.30
CA GLY A 83 11.69 -21.83 -4.52
C GLY A 83 11.70 -21.62 -3.00
N PHE A 84 11.88 -20.39 -2.51
CA PHE A 84 11.74 -20.00 -1.13
C PHE A 84 10.30 -20.25 -0.70
N SER A 85 10.10 -21.36 0.00
CA SER A 85 8.99 -21.50 0.93
C SER A 85 9.04 -20.30 1.87
N GLY A 86 7.90 -19.64 2.14
CA GLY A 86 7.82 -18.39 2.91
C GLY A 86 8.41 -18.41 4.34
N ALA A 87 9.04 -19.51 4.74
CA ALA A 87 9.85 -19.68 5.96
C ALA A 87 11.35 -19.37 5.77
N ASP A 88 11.92 -19.45 4.56
CA ASP A 88 13.36 -19.21 4.30
C ASP A 88 13.70 -17.73 4.06
N VAL A 89 12.70 -16.83 4.11
CA VAL A 89 12.90 -15.36 4.15
C VAL A 89 13.48 -14.92 5.50
N GLY A 90 13.56 -15.83 6.48
CA GLY A 90 14.25 -15.60 7.74
C GLY A 90 15.73 -15.98 7.66
N PHE A 91 16.61 -14.98 7.83
CA PHE A 91 17.96 -15.07 8.44
C PHE A 91 19.21 -14.83 7.57
N SER A 92 19.13 -14.74 6.24
CA SER A 92 20.23 -14.21 5.41
C SER A 92 19.81 -12.97 4.63
N GLY A 93 19.48 -11.89 5.36
CA GLY A 93 19.15 -10.56 4.82
C GLY A 93 20.29 -9.85 4.06
N ALA A 94 21.31 -10.58 3.63
CA ALA A 94 22.44 -10.11 2.84
C ALA A 94 22.71 -10.97 1.57
N ASP A 95 22.15 -12.18 1.46
CA ASP A 95 22.39 -13.10 0.33
C ASP A 95 21.14 -13.33 -0.54
N VAL A 96 20.07 -12.56 -0.30
CA VAL A 96 19.02 -12.41 -1.29
C VAL A 96 19.40 -11.17 -2.07
N GLY A 97 20.16 -11.32 -3.17
CA GLY A 97 20.57 -10.20 -4.00
C GLY A 97 19.40 -9.57 -4.74
N PHE A 98 18.60 -8.81 -3.99
CA PHE A 98 17.42 -8.09 -4.44
C PHE A 98 17.74 -6.99 -5.47
N GLN A 99 19.00 -6.54 -5.52
CA GLN A 99 19.41 -5.42 -6.37
C GLN A 99 20.29 -5.83 -7.55
N ASP A 100 21.22 -6.77 -7.38
CA ASP A 100 22.20 -7.14 -8.42
C ASP A 100 22.16 -8.63 -8.83
N GLU A 101 21.37 -9.47 -8.16
CA GLU A 101 21.35 -10.93 -8.39
C GLU A 101 20.00 -11.46 -8.88
N VAL A 102 19.01 -10.59 -9.11
CA VAL A 102 17.80 -10.99 -9.83
C VAL A 102 18.20 -11.27 -11.28
N MET A 103 18.24 -12.54 -11.64
CA MET A 103 18.75 -13.02 -12.93
C MET A 103 17.65 -13.69 -13.76
N GLY A 104 17.80 -13.65 -15.08
CA GLY A 104 16.90 -14.36 -15.99
C GLY A 104 15.48 -13.78 -16.06
N ASN A 105 14.47 -14.64 -15.97
CA ASN A 105 13.08 -14.29 -16.24
C ASN A 105 12.47 -13.38 -15.16
N SER A 106 12.85 -13.55 -13.90
CA SER A 106 12.44 -12.68 -12.80
C SER A 106 12.93 -11.25 -13.01
N ARG A 107 14.16 -11.05 -13.55
CA ARG A 107 14.70 -9.73 -13.88
C ARG A 107 13.86 -9.01 -14.94
N VAL A 108 13.49 -9.73 -15.99
CA VAL A 108 12.67 -9.16 -17.08
C VAL A 108 11.30 -8.75 -16.53
N ARG A 109 10.65 -9.64 -15.77
CA ARG A 109 9.33 -9.38 -15.17
C ARG A 109 9.32 -8.24 -14.17
N THR A 110 10.34 -8.15 -13.32
CA THR A 110 10.47 -7.05 -12.35
C THR A 110 10.69 -5.72 -13.06
N LEU A 111 11.57 -5.69 -14.08
CA LEU A 111 11.76 -4.50 -14.90
C LEU A 111 10.48 -4.08 -15.64
N ASP A 112 9.77 -5.03 -16.26
CA ASP A 112 8.51 -4.75 -16.94
C ASP A 112 7.45 -4.22 -15.98
N SER A 113 7.32 -4.81 -14.78
CA SER A 113 6.42 -4.33 -13.72
C SER A 113 6.76 -2.89 -13.31
N ARG A 114 8.05 -2.58 -13.11
CA ARG A 114 8.53 -1.23 -12.78
C ARG A 114 8.22 -0.23 -13.90
N MET A 115 8.49 -0.60 -15.15
CA MET A 115 8.22 0.26 -16.31
C MET A 115 6.71 0.48 -16.49
N GLN A 116 5.89 -0.55 -16.29
CA GLN A 116 4.43 -0.44 -16.33
C GLN A 116 3.91 0.52 -15.25
N LYS A 117 4.38 0.40 -14.00
CA LYS A 117 3.98 1.27 -12.90
C LYS A 117 4.33 2.74 -13.17
N LEU A 118 5.51 3.01 -13.74
CA LEU A 118 5.91 4.36 -14.16
C LEU A 118 5.08 4.88 -15.34
N ALA A 119 4.77 4.02 -16.31
CA ALA A 119 3.98 4.38 -17.48
C ALA A 119 2.50 4.68 -17.14
N GLU A 120 1.94 3.97 -16.16
CA GLU A 120 0.57 4.20 -15.66
C GLU A 120 0.39 5.61 -15.10
N ALA A 121 1.40 6.13 -14.38
CA ALA A 121 1.36 7.47 -13.80
C ALA A 121 1.20 8.57 -14.87
N ASN A 122 1.88 8.42 -16.00
CA ASN A 122 1.82 9.36 -17.11
C ASN A 122 0.69 9.08 -18.11
N GLN A 123 -0.11 8.03 -17.89
CA GLN A 123 -1.20 7.57 -18.77
C GLN A 123 -0.79 7.35 -20.25
N ALA A 124 0.52 7.32 -20.54
CA ALA A 124 1.05 7.36 -21.90
C ALA A 124 0.79 6.06 -22.67
N HIS A 125 0.72 4.94 -21.96
CA HIS A 125 0.47 3.62 -22.54
C HIS A 125 -0.75 2.96 -21.89
N LYS A 126 -1.83 2.83 -22.67
CA LYS A 126 -2.87 1.86 -22.35
C LYS A 126 -2.24 0.47 -22.51
N HIS A 127 -2.26 -0.35 -21.45
CA HIS A 127 -1.87 -1.76 -21.48
C HIS A 127 -2.49 -2.47 -22.68
N LYS A 128 -1.68 -2.72 -23.71
CA LYS A 128 -2.09 -3.45 -24.90
C LYS A 128 -1.83 -4.92 -24.62
N LEU A 129 -2.89 -5.71 -24.60
CA LEU A 129 -2.78 -7.16 -24.45
C LEU A 129 -2.14 -7.76 -25.69
N GLU A 130 -1.51 -8.91 -25.51
CA GLU A 130 -1.01 -9.74 -26.61
C GLU A 130 -2.16 -10.09 -27.58
N ASN A 131 -1.88 -10.03 -28.88
CA ASN A 131 -2.87 -10.38 -29.89
C ASN A 131 -3.05 -11.90 -29.93
N MET A 132 -4.18 -12.38 -29.42
CA MET A 132 -4.53 -13.79 -29.36
C MET A 132 -5.87 -14.05 -30.06
N PRO A 133 -6.04 -15.22 -30.72
CA PRO A 133 -7.33 -15.64 -31.25
C PRO A 133 -8.39 -15.72 -30.14
N MET A 134 -9.63 -15.37 -30.50
CA MET A 134 -10.73 -15.24 -29.53
C MET A 134 -10.98 -16.53 -28.73
N ASN A 135 -10.93 -17.69 -29.39
CA ASN A 135 -11.20 -18.99 -28.76
C ASN A 135 -10.15 -19.33 -27.71
N TYR A 136 -8.87 -19.08 -28.02
CA TYR A 136 -7.77 -19.28 -27.07
C TYR A 136 -7.88 -18.34 -25.88
N ARG A 137 -8.11 -17.04 -26.12
CA ARG A 137 -8.24 -16.06 -25.02
C ARG A 137 -9.41 -16.41 -24.10
N LYS A 138 -10.57 -16.80 -24.65
CA LYS A 138 -11.72 -17.28 -23.86
C LYS A 138 -11.39 -18.53 -23.04
N GLY A 139 -10.67 -19.48 -23.64
CA GLY A 139 -10.21 -20.70 -22.95
C GLY A 139 -9.32 -20.38 -21.76
N MET A 140 -8.32 -19.51 -21.95
CA MET A 140 -7.42 -19.07 -20.88
C MET A 140 -8.16 -18.35 -19.75
N VAL A 141 -9.08 -17.43 -20.08
CA VAL A 141 -9.91 -16.74 -19.08
C VAL A 141 -10.74 -17.74 -18.28
N LYS A 142 -11.39 -18.71 -18.94
CA LYS A 142 -12.20 -19.73 -18.27
C LYS A 142 -11.36 -20.61 -17.35
N ALA A 143 -10.18 -21.04 -17.80
CA ALA A 143 -9.25 -21.84 -17.00
C ALA A 143 -8.76 -21.07 -15.76
N GLN A 144 -8.41 -19.79 -15.92
CA GLN A 144 -7.98 -18.94 -14.82
C GLN A 144 -9.12 -18.72 -13.81
N LEU A 145 -10.34 -18.45 -14.28
CA LEU A 145 -11.51 -18.32 -13.39
C LEU A 145 -11.77 -19.60 -12.60
N LYS A 146 -11.65 -20.78 -13.23
CA LYS A 146 -11.80 -22.07 -12.54
C LYS A 146 -10.70 -22.29 -11.49
N ARG A 147 -9.47 -21.89 -11.78
CA ARG A 147 -8.35 -21.95 -10.81
C ARG A 147 -8.58 -21.02 -9.62
N ILE A 148 -9.05 -19.80 -9.89
CA ILE A 148 -9.38 -18.83 -8.85
C ILE A 148 -10.53 -19.33 -7.99
N SER A 149 -11.62 -19.82 -8.59
CA SER A 149 -12.77 -20.30 -7.81
C SER A 149 -12.38 -21.46 -6.90
N LYS A 150 -11.62 -22.43 -7.43
CA LYS A 150 -11.11 -23.56 -6.64
C LYS A 150 -10.24 -23.09 -5.47
N TYR A 151 -9.31 -22.16 -5.71
CA TYR A 151 -8.44 -21.63 -4.65
C TYR A 151 -9.21 -20.84 -3.58
N GLU A 152 -10.23 -20.07 -3.98
CA GLU A 152 -11.07 -19.32 -3.06
C GLU A 152 -11.99 -20.25 -2.24
N GLU A 153 -12.55 -21.29 -2.87
CA GLU A 153 -13.36 -22.32 -2.21
C GLU A 153 -12.52 -23.09 -1.18
N GLU A 154 -11.34 -23.60 -1.57
CA GLU A 154 -10.43 -24.33 -0.68
C GLU A 154 -9.98 -23.46 0.51
N ALA A 155 -9.63 -22.20 0.26
CA ALA A 155 -9.26 -21.27 1.34
C ALA A 155 -10.44 -20.97 2.28
N HIS A 156 -11.65 -20.81 1.73
CA HIS A 156 -12.85 -20.59 2.52
C HIS A 156 -13.19 -21.81 3.39
N GLU A 157 -13.12 -23.02 2.83
CA GLU A 157 -13.33 -24.29 3.56
C GLU A 157 -12.28 -24.49 4.66
N ALA A 158 -11.02 -24.12 4.41
CA ALA A 158 -9.93 -24.20 5.38
C ALA A 158 -9.94 -23.04 6.41
N GLY A 159 -10.81 -22.04 6.26
CA GLY A 159 -10.84 -20.85 7.14
C GLY A 159 -9.66 -19.89 6.94
N ILE A 160 -8.97 -19.95 5.79
CA ILE A 160 -7.85 -19.07 5.44
C ILE A 160 -8.38 -17.75 4.88
N ILE A 161 -7.94 -16.64 5.47
CA ILE A 161 -8.35 -15.30 5.02
C ILE A 161 -7.45 -14.85 3.87
N LEU A 162 -8.03 -14.70 2.69
CA LEU A 162 -7.32 -14.20 1.52
C LEU A 162 -7.42 -12.67 1.36
N ALA A 163 -6.46 -12.07 0.66
CA ALA A 163 -6.50 -10.64 0.29
C ALA A 163 -7.73 -10.30 -0.57
N LYS A 164 -8.27 -9.08 -0.43
CA LYS A 164 -9.46 -8.64 -1.17
C LYS A 164 -9.07 -8.07 -2.55
N SER A 165 -9.70 -8.57 -3.61
CA SER A 165 -9.56 -8.05 -4.98
C SER A 165 -10.73 -7.13 -5.37
N ARG A 166 -10.56 -6.27 -6.39
CA ARG A 166 -11.64 -5.44 -6.91
C ARG A 166 -12.63 -6.30 -7.71
N LYS A 167 -13.90 -5.89 -7.75
CA LYS A 167 -14.93 -6.62 -8.51
C LYS A 167 -14.60 -6.63 -10.01
N GLY A 168 -14.47 -7.82 -10.58
CA GLY A 168 -14.14 -8.02 -12.00
C GLY A 168 -12.64 -8.11 -12.28
N GLU A 169 -11.79 -7.94 -11.27
CA GLU A 169 -10.36 -8.22 -11.33
C GLU A 169 -10.10 -9.70 -11.05
N PHE A 170 -9.11 -10.27 -11.74
CA PHE A 170 -8.63 -11.61 -11.42
C PHE A 170 -7.74 -11.55 -10.18
N ARG A 171 -7.96 -12.47 -9.25
CA ARG A 171 -7.00 -12.69 -8.16
C ARG A 171 -5.68 -13.15 -8.76
N ARG A 172 -4.59 -12.52 -8.34
CA ARG A 172 -3.23 -12.96 -8.66
C ARG A 172 -2.94 -14.21 -7.84
N ILE A 173 -2.86 -15.35 -8.52
CA ILE A 173 -2.53 -16.66 -7.97
C ILE A 173 -1.41 -17.19 -8.85
N GLY A 174 -0.31 -17.66 -8.24
CA GLY A 174 0.88 -18.27 -8.85
C GLY A 174 1.05 -18.07 -10.35
N ASP A 175 1.98 -17.18 -10.74
CA ASP A 175 2.34 -16.98 -12.16
C ASP A 175 3.68 -17.66 -12.48
N ASP A 176 3.65 -18.98 -12.58
CA ASP A 176 4.85 -19.81 -12.82
C ASP A 176 5.25 -19.86 -14.31
N GLY A 177 4.53 -19.13 -15.18
CA GLY A 177 4.83 -19.06 -16.61
C GLY A 177 6.12 -18.27 -16.89
N THR A 178 6.55 -18.22 -18.14
CA THR A 178 7.62 -17.30 -18.58
C THR A 178 7.06 -15.90 -18.86
N THR A 179 5.97 -15.81 -19.62
CA THR A 179 5.19 -14.59 -19.84
C THR A 179 4.08 -14.46 -18.81
N SER A 180 3.77 -13.24 -18.33
CA SER A 180 2.69 -13.09 -17.36
C SER A 180 1.34 -13.44 -17.99
N PHE A 181 0.45 -14.10 -17.23
CA PHE A 181 -0.92 -14.29 -17.71
C PHE A 181 -1.64 -12.95 -17.94
N THR A 182 -1.27 -11.91 -17.19
CA THR A 182 -1.90 -10.59 -17.27
C THR A 182 -1.66 -9.89 -18.61
N GLU A 183 -0.56 -10.18 -19.30
CA GLU A 183 -0.28 -9.67 -20.65
C GLU A 183 -1.22 -10.26 -21.71
N ARG A 184 -1.63 -11.52 -21.50
CA ARG A 184 -2.45 -12.29 -22.45
C ARG A 184 -3.95 -12.07 -22.26
N ILE A 185 -4.42 -12.16 -21.02
CA ILE A 185 -5.84 -12.08 -20.68
C ILE A 185 -6.23 -10.77 -19.98
N GLY A 186 -5.26 -9.94 -19.59
CA GLY A 186 -5.48 -8.73 -18.79
C GLY A 186 -5.58 -9.01 -17.30
N SER A 187 -5.68 -7.94 -16.51
CA SER A 187 -5.90 -8.00 -15.07
C SER A 187 -7.33 -8.40 -14.67
N GLY A 188 -8.27 -8.43 -15.61
CA GLY A 188 -9.66 -8.72 -15.30
C GLY A 188 -10.62 -8.52 -16.47
N MET A 189 -11.87 -8.91 -16.24
CA MET A 189 -12.96 -8.67 -17.18
C MET A 189 -13.49 -7.25 -16.99
N LYS A 190 -12.98 -6.30 -17.79
CA LYS A 190 -13.45 -4.91 -17.79
C LYS A 190 -14.92 -4.83 -18.18
N LYS A 191 -15.81 -4.64 -17.20
CA LYS A 191 -17.19 -4.25 -17.46
C LYS A 191 -17.24 -2.74 -17.63
N GLN A 192 -17.81 -2.28 -18.74
CA GLN A 192 -18.04 -0.85 -18.96
C GLN A 192 -18.99 -0.33 -17.89
N SER A 193 -18.60 0.74 -17.19
CA SER A 193 -19.48 1.43 -16.25
C SER A 193 -20.57 2.15 -17.03
N ARG A 194 -21.65 1.45 -17.33
CA ARG A 194 -22.83 2.03 -17.97
C ARG A 194 -23.81 2.48 -16.89
N MET A 195 -24.20 3.75 -16.95
CA MET A 195 -25.33 4.22 -16.16
C MET A 195 -26.59 3.50 -16.64
N ARG A 196 -27.47 3.10 -15.72
CA ARG A 196 -28.76 2.51 -16.07
C ARG A 196 -29.55 3.50 -16.92
N ASP A 197 -30.13 3.02 -18.02
CA ASP A 197 -31.10 3.80 -18.77
C ASP A 197 -32.28 4.16 -17.85
N ARG A 198 -32.60 5.45 -17.77
CA ARG A 198 -33.66 5.98 -16.90
C ARG A 198 -34.96 6.23 -17.68
N GLY A 199 -35.00 5.93 -18.97
CA GLY A 199 -36.14 6.20 -19.85
C GLY A 199 -36.33 7.69 -20.12
N LEU A 200 -37.41 8.02 -20.83
CA LEU A 200 -37.78 9.41 -21.13
C LEU A 200 -38.35 10.09 -19.88
N ARG A 201 -37.87 11.29 -19.57
CA ARG A 201 -38.45 12.13 -18.52
C ARG A 201 -39.74 12.78 -19.05
N VAL A 202 -40.89 12.32 -18.57
CA VAL A 202 -42.21 12.83 -18.97
C VAL A 202 -42.64 14.03 -18.13
N ASN A 203 -42.54 13.94 -16.80
CA ASN A 203 -43.06 14.99 -15.91
C ASN A 203 -42.03 16.11 -15.68
N THR A 204 -42.47 17.35 -15.83
CA THR A 204 -41.68 18.57 -15.57
C THR A 204 -42.04 19.27 -14.28
N VAL A 205 -43.26 19.07 -13.77
CA VAL A 205 -43.80 19.68 -12.55
C VAL A 205 -43.78 18.70 -11.37
N GLY A 206 -43.39 19.18 -10.20
CA GLY A 206 -43.34 18.40 -8.98
C GLY A 206 -42.28 17.29 -8.93
N LYS A 207 -42.25 16.58 -7.80
CA LYS A 207 -41.37 15.41 -7.59
C LYS A 207 -42.22 14.15 -7.57
N ALA A 208 -41.91 13.21 -8.46
CA ALA A 208 -42.49 11.87 -8.41
C ALA A 208 -41.84 11.08 -7.27
N THR A 209 -42.63 10.77 -6.25
CA THR A 209 -42.25 9.94 -5.10
C THR A 209 -43.06 8.64 -5.11
N SER A 210 -42.77 7.72 -4.20
CA SER A 210 -43.58 6.49 -4.05
C SER A 210 -45.05 6.77 -3.70
N HIS A 211 -45.37 7.92 -3.11
CA HIS A 211 -46.71 8.30 -2.65
C HIS A 211 -47.49 9.13 -3.70
N GLY A 212 -46.91 9.36 -4.89
CA GLY A 212 -47.49 10.18 -5.95
C GLY A 212 -46.64 11.40 -6.33
N VAL A 213 -47.24 12.33 -7.06
CA VAL A 213 -46.60 13.59 -7.51
C VAL A 213 -46.77 14.67 -6.45
N LEU A 214 -45.66 15.05 -5.82
CA LEU A 214 -45.65 16.12 -4.83
C LEU A 214 -45.39 17.46 -5.51
N LEU A 215 -46.39 18.34 -5.49
CA LEU A 215 -46.32 19.70 -6.03
C LEU A 215 -45.89 20.68 -4.93
N SER A 216 -44.86 21.48 -5.20
CA SER A 216 -44.47 22.56 -4.28
C SER A 216 -45.52 23.67 -4.29
N LYS A 217 -45.68 24.37 -3.16
CA LYS A 217 -46.50 25.61 -3.12
C LYS A 217 -46.09 26.60 -4.21
N HIS A 218 -44.79 26.70 -4.50
CA HIS A 218 -44.29 27.55 -5.58
C HIS A 218 -44.79 27.12 -6.96
N ASP A 219 -44.76 25.81 -7.27
CA ASP A 219 -45.22 25.28 -8.55
C ASP A 219 -46.73 25.49 -8.71
N LEU A 220 -47.48 25.27 -7.63
CA LEU A 220 -48.91 25.58 -7.57
C LEU A 220 -49.14 27.05 -7.88
N HIS A 221 -48.51 27.98 -7.15
CA HIS A 221 -48.68 29.42 -7.38
C HIS A 221 -48.27 29.88 -8.78
N LYS A 222 -47.20 29.29 -9.35
CA LYS A 222 -46.71 29.61 -10.69
C LYS A 222 -47.70 29.18 -11.78
N ILE A 223 -48.35 28.02 -11.61
CA ILE A 223 -49.30 27.47 -12.58
C ILE A 223 -50.68 28.10 -12.41
N THR A 224 -51.15 28.27 -11.17
CA THR A 224 -52.48 28.84 -10.88
C THR A 224 -52.49 30.37 -10.96
N GLY A 225 -51.33 31.03 -11.09
CA GLY A 225 -51.22 32.48 -11.23
C GLY A 225 -51.51 33.24 -9.93
N GLY A 226 -51.11 32.68 -8.78
CA GLY A 226 -51.41 33.22 -7.45
C GLY A 226 -51.08 34.71 -7.32
N ASP A 227 -52.10 35.49 -6.96
CA ASP A 227 -52.15 36.95 -6.79
C ASP A 227 -50.82 37.68 -7.03
N LYS A 228 -50.68 38.23 -8.24
CA LYS A 228 -49.78 39.36 -8.48
C LYS A 228 -50.24 40.50 -7.57
N LYS A 229 -49.79 40.52 -6.31
CA LYS A 229 -49.87 41.72 -5.47
C LYS A 229 -49.15 42.82 -6.25
N LYS A 230 -49.96 43.68 -6.88
CA LYS A 230 -49.53 44.87 -7.62
C LYS A 230 -48.45 45.54 -6.78
N ARG A 231 -47.19 45.52 -7.25
CA ARG A 231 -46.14 46.38 -6.71
C ARG A 231 -46.66 47.80 -6.91
N LYS A 232 -47.26 48.40 -5.88
CA LYS A 232 -47.56 49.83 -5.84
C LYS A 232 -46.21 50.51 -6.01
N GLY A 233 -45.97 51.06 -7.21
CA GLY A 233 -44.83 51.93 -7.46
C GLY A 233 -44.86 53.06 -6.44
N ARG A 234 -43.78 53.20 -5.67
CA ARG A 234 -43.52 54.45 -4.96
C ARG A 234 -43.11 55.45 -6.03
N LYS A 235 -43.82 56.57 -6.05
CA LYS A 235 -43.43 57.81 -6.74
C LYS A 235 -42.02 58.21 -6.34
#